data_AF-A0A919P4K7-F1
#
_entry.id   AF-A0A919P4K7-F1
#
_cell.length_a   1.000
_cell.length_b   1.000
_cell.length_c   1.000
_cell.angle_alpha   90.00
_cell.angle_beta   90.00
_cell.angle_gamma   90.00
#
_symmetry.space_group_name_H-M   'P 1'
#
loop_
_entity.id
_entity.type
_entity.pdbx_description
1 polymer ?
#
loop_
_entity_poly.entity_id
_entity_poly.type
_entity_poly.pdbx_seq_one_letter_code
_entity_poly.pdbx_strand_id
1 'polypeptide(L)'
;MPGTGVSVGGSPDGSAPGGADGRGVGSLGAGGPVGAAGSAGAAGPAGGPSTDPLAALVGLPGVAAAVDAARVACEELRWHEAYRRRWREVRVEAGLRGAQASAALDGARVPLDAVRALATGPSASPPSSTQGVAWGAVRATAFVERLMPDLGARGQAALPPFGQLLAGVHAAATGGWLDPAVIGRVRHAEAPRDLTGLGPAPVGDDVAARLELLARTVASTRAPALVVAAVVHGELLALRPFVAGNAVVARAVARLLVTSRGLDPTGSLLPEPGWAAAPNPYLAAAAGFATGTSDGVAAWVRTCAAGAVDGADRARAVADAVLAGRGAHA
;
A
#
# COMPACT_ATOMS: atom_id res chain seq x y z
N MET A 1 -64.15 -25.07 1.58
CA MET A 1 -64.89 -26.24 2.09
C MET A 1 -64.09 -27.50 1.76
N PRO A 2 -63.99 -28.47 2.68
CA PRO A 2 -62.72 -29.11 3.07
C PRO A 2 -62.69 -30.65 2.85
N GLY A 3 -61.57 -31.28 3.21
CA GLY A 3 -61.49 -32.74 3.48
C GLY A 3 -60.07 -33.30 3.23
N THR A 4 -59.09 -33.22 4.14
CA THR A 4 -58.78 -34.05 5.33
C THR A 4 -58.83 -35.58 5.18
N GLY A 5 -57.71 -36.22 5.56
CA GLY A 5 -57.56 -37.64 5.94
C GLY A 5 -56.08 -38.03 5.86
N VAL A 6 -55.24 -37.87 6.89
CA VAL A 6 -55.02 -38.73 8.09
C VAL A 6 -54.83 -40.21 7.76
N SER A 7 -53.64 -40.74 8.05
CA SER A 7 -53.48 -42.01 8.79
C SER A 7 -52.09 -42.12 9.42
N VAL A 8 -52.12 -42.32 10.74
CA VAL A 8 -51.03 -42.65 11.65
C VAL A 8 -51.21 -44.13 12.04
N GLY A 9 -50.11 -44.86 12.15
CA GLY A 9 -49.98 -46.15 12.83
C GLY A 9 -48.51 -46.55 12.69
N GLY A 10 -47.72 -46.82 13.72
CA GLY A 10 -48.00 -47.39 15.03
C GLY A 10 -46.97 -48.53 15.20
N SER A 11 -46.01 -48.32 16.11
CA SER A 11 -44.93 -49.24 16.57
C SER A 11 -45.49 -50.55 17.18
N PRO A 12 -44.72 -51.47 17.83
CA PRO A 12 -43.26 -51.56 18.07
C PRO A 12 -42.69 -53.01 17.92
N ASP A 13 -41.43 -53.19 18.33
CA ASP A 13 -40.75 -54.37 18.91
C ASP A 13 -39.33 -54.49 18.29
N GLY A 14 -38.22 -54.42 19.00
CA GLY A 14 -37.95 -54.78 20.39
C GLY A 14 -37.03 -55.99 20.37
N SER A 15 -35.70 -55.80 20.41
CA SER A 15 -34.71 -56.80 20.87
C SER A 15 -33.29 -56.22 20.91
N ALA A 16 -32.78 -56.04 22.13
CA ALA A 16 -31.35 -56.13 22.49
C ALA A 16 -31.13 -57.52 23.14
N PRO A 17 -29.92 -58.10 23.20
CA PRO A 17 -28.76 -57.60 23.98
C PRO A 17 -27.43 -57.69 23.18
N GLY A 18 -26.33 -56.99 23.49
CA GLY A 18 -25.50 -57.02 24.70
C GLY A 18 -24.09 -57.51 24.31
N GLY A 19 -23.06 -56.69 24.53
CA GLY A 19 -21.67 -57.05 24.22
C GLY A 19 -20.73 -55.86 24.35
N ALA A 20 -20.18 -55.69 25.55
CA ALA A 20 -19.17 -54.69 25.86
C ALA A 20 -17.83 -55.05 25.23
N ASP A 21 -17.12 -54.07 24.68
CA ASP A 21 -15.68 -53.97 24.94
C ASP A 21 -15.19 -52.54 24.74
N GLY A 22 -14.52 -52.05 25.78
CA GLY A 22 -14.05 -50.67 25.88
C GLY A 22 -12.74 -50.45 25.15
N ARG A 23 -12.55 -49.20 24.70
CA ARG A 23 -11.25 -48.53 24.59
C ARG A 23 -11.50 -47.03 24.57
N GLY A 24 -11.29 -46.41 25.72
CA GLY A 24 -11.23 -44.97 25.88
C GLY A 24 -9.84 -44.44 25.50
N VAL A 25 -9.84 -43.33 24.78
CA VAL A 25 -8.82 -42.28 24.69
C VAL A 25 -9.61 -41.05 24.21
N GLY A 26 -9.63 -39.88 24.82
CA GLY A 26 -8.67 -39.20 25.69
C GLY A 26 -8.71 -37.74 25.26
N SER A 27 -9.70 -37.00 25.76
CA SER A 27 -9.86 -35.56 25.56
C SER A 27 -8.86 -34.82 26.46
N LEU A 28 -7.91 -34.11 25.84
CA LEU A 28 -7.00 -33.12 26.44
C LEU A 28 -6.74 -32.11 25.31
N GLY A 29 -6.75 -30.79 25.47
CA GLY A 29 -6.57 -29.94 26.63
C GLY A 29 -5.93 -28.66 26.07
N ALA A 30 -6.40 -27.50 26.54
CA ALA A 30 -6.01 -26.18 26.06
C ALA A 30 -4.48 -25.94 26.06
N GLY A 31 -3.94 -25.48 24.93
CA GLY A 31 -2.57 -24.97 24.83
C GLY A 31 -2.53 -23.47 25.11
N GLY A 32 -2.06 -23.08 26.29
CA GLY A 32 -1.75 -21.71 26.65
C GLY A 32 -0.47 -21.18 25.96
N PRO A 33 -0.23 -19.86 25.99
CA PRO A 33 0.90 -19.22 25.32
C PRO A 33 2.22 -19.50 26.05
N VAL A 34 3.28 -19.70 25.27
CA VAL A 34 4.61 -20.07 25.76
C VAL A 34 5.33 -18.83 26.31
N GLY A 35 5.49 -18.83 27.64
CA GLY A 35 6.69 -18.44 28.39
C GLY A 35 7.43 -17.14 28.03
N ALA A 36 7.16 -16.10 28.83
CA ALA A 36 8.11 -15.02 29.11
C ALA A 36 9.27 -15.52 29.99
N ALA A 37 10.50 -15.09 29.70
CA ALA A 37 11.64 -15.22 30.59
C ALA A 37 12.24 -13.81 30.87
N GLY A 38 12.15 -13.36 32.12
CA GLY A 38 13.10 -12.41 32.72
C GLY A 38 14.33 -13.18 33.25
N SER A 39 15.49 -12.59 33.57
CA SER A 39 15.76 -11.26 34.07
C SER A 39 17.27 -10.92 34.11
N ALA A 40 17.56 -9.61 34.12
CA ALA A 40 18.64 -8.88 34.80
C ALA A 40 20.15 -9.05 34.43
N GLY A 41 20.71 -7.96 33.87
CA GLY A 41 21.82 -7.20 34.49
C GLY A 41 23.26 -7.43 34.03
N ALA A 42 23.78 -6.58 33.14
CA ALA A 42 25.18 -6.12 33.13
C ALA A 42 25.34 -4.86 32.25
N ALA A 43 26.07 -3.87 32.76
CA ALA A 43 26.37 -2.61 32.08
C ALA A 43 27.42 -2.78 30.96
N GLY A 44 27.16 -2.16 29.80
CA GLY A 44 28.12 -1.74 28.74
C GLY A 44 29.00 -2.81 28.06
N PRO A 45 29.03 -2.84 26.72
CA PRO A 45 29.91 -1.88 26.04
C PRO A 45 29.27 -1.21 24.80
N ALA A 46 29.80 -0.04 24.43
CA ALA A 46 29.58 0.52 23.10
C ALA A 46 30.21 -0.39 22.03
N GLY A 47 29.50 -0.77 20.96
CA GLY A 47 30.14 -1.44 19.82
C GLY A 47 29.25 -2.24 18.86
N GLY A 48 29.22 -1.78 17.61
CA GLY A 48 28.84 -2.53 16.40
C GLY A 48 28.33 -1.58 15.31
N PRO A 49 28.82 -1.63 14.05
CA PRO A 49 28.15 -0.90 12.98
C PRO A 49 26.71 -1.40 12.92
N SER A 50 25.74 -0.50 13.16
CA SER A 50 24.33 -0.88 13.10
C SER A 50 24.05 -1.41 11.70
N THR A 51 23.86 -2.72 11.60
CA THR A 51 23.55 -3.38 10.35
C THR A 51 22.22 -2.79 9.87
N ASP A 52 22.20 -2.32 8.62
CA ASP A 52 21.01 -1.70 8.05
C ASP A 52 19.80 -2.63 8.20
N PRO A 53 18.69 -2.16 8.80
CA PRO A 53 17.53 -3.01 9.10
C PRO A 53 16.89 -3.67 7.88
N LEU A 54 17.11 -3.14 6.67
CA LEU A 54 16.56 -3.67 5.43
C LEU A 54 17.62 -4.33 4.52
N ALA A 55 18.89 -4.40 4.92
CA ALA A 55 19.96 -4.95 4.08
C ALA A 55 19.69 -6.39 3.63
N ALA A 56 19.15 -7.23 4.53
CA ALA A 56 18.88 -8.63 4.23
C ALA A 56 17.87 -8.82 3.08
N LEU A 57 16.97 -7.86 2.86
CA LEU A 57 15.96 -7.95 1.81
C LEU A 57 16.55 -7.95 0.40
N VAL A 58 17.70 -7.29 0.21
CA VAL A 58 18.40 -7.25 -1.08
C VAL A 58 18.92 -8.64 -1.47
N GLY A 59 19.29 -9.45 -0.47
CA GLY A 59 19.79 -10.81 -0.65
C GLY A 59 18.70 -11.85 -0.92
N LEU A 60 17.41 -11.48 -0.82
CA LEU A 60 16.33 -12.41 -1.12
C LEU A 60 16.30 -12.78 -2.61
N PRO A 61 15.83 -13.99 -2.96
CA PRO A 61 15.86 -14.49 -4.33
C PRO A 61 15.27 -13.50 -5.35
N GLY A 62 16.07 -13.11 -6.34
CA GLY A 62 15.68 -12.22 -7.44
C GLY A 62 15.46 -10.75 -7.07
N VAL A 63 15.61 -10.34 -5.81
CA VAL A 63 15.38 -8.94 -5.40
C VAL A 63 16.46 -8.01 -5.96
N ALA A 64 17.74 -8.35 -5.82
CA ALA A 64 18.83 -7.52 -6.33
C ALA A 64 18.70 -7.22 -7.84
N ALA A 65 18.44 -8.26 -8.65
CA ALA A 65 18.26 -8.12 -10.09
C ALA A 65 17.04 -7.25 -10.44
N ALA A 66 15.93 -7.41 -9.72
CA ALA A 66 14.73 -6.61 -9.94
C ALA A 66 14.94 -5.14 -9.56
N VAL A 67 15.63 -4.87 -8.44
CA VAL A 67 16.01 -3.51 -8.02
C VAL A 67 16.90 -2.84 -9.05
N ASP A 68 17.87 -3.57 -9.62
CA ASP A 68 18.75 -3.03 -10.65
C ASP A 68 18.00 -2.72 -11.95
N ALA A 69 17.09 -3.60 -12.39
CA ALA A 69 16.26 -3.35 -13.56
C ALA A 69 15.40 -2.07 -13.41
N ALA A 70 14.79 -1.88 -12.24
CA ALA A 70 14.04 -0.66 -11.94
C ALA A 70 14.93 0.59 -11.95
N ARG A 71 16.15 0.50 -11.37
CA ARG A 71 17.13 1.59 -11.39
C ARG A 71 17.50 1.99 -12.81
N VAL A 72 17.81 1.02 -13.68
CA VAL A 72 18.15 1.25 -15.09
C VAL A 72 16.98 1.93 -15.82
N ALA A 73 15.75 1.43 -15.66
CA ALA A 73 14.58 2.01 -16.31
C ALA A 73 14.32 3.46 -15.88
N CYS A 74 14.44 3.77 -14.59
CA CYS A 74 14.29 5.14 -14.07
C CYS A 74 15.45 6.05 -14.50
N GLU A 75 16.67 5.54 -14.62
CA GLU A 75 17.81 6.30 -15.13
C GLU A 75 17.60 6.70 -16.59
N GLU A 76 17.23 5.75 -17.44
CA GLU A 76 16.89 6.02 -18.83
C GLU A 76 15.70 6.99 -18.96
N LEU A 77 14.67 6.86 -18.11
CA LEU A 77 13.55 7.82 -18.06
C LEU A 77 14.04 9.23 -17.78
N ARG A 78 14.93 9.41 -16.80
CA ARG A 78 15.49 10.72 -16.43
C ARG A 78 16.21 11.40 -17.59
N TRP A 79 16.82 10.63 -18.49
CA TRP A 79 17.53 11.14 -19.66
C TRP A 79 16.63 11.44 -20.86
N HIS A 80 15.33 11.18 -20.76
CA HIS A 80 14.36 11.52 -21.79
C HIS A 80 14.32 13.04 -22.04
N GLU A 81 14.24 13.45 -23.30
CA GLU A 81 14.46 14.84 -23.68
C GLU A 81 13.43 15.83 -23.14
N ALA A 82 12.20 15.36 -22.88
CA ALA A 82 11.13 16.15 -22.27
C ALA A 82 11.58 16.78 -20.94
N TYR A 83 12.39 16.05 -20.17
CA TYR A 83 12.80 16.49 -18.84
C TYR A 83 13.82 17.64 -18.85
N ARG A 84 14.38 18.00 -20.02
CA ARG A 84 15.26 19.18 -20.13
C ARG A 84 14.52 20.51 -19.92
N ARG A 85 13.25 20.59 -20.33
CA ARG A 85 12.48 21.86 -20.31
C ARG A 85 11.05 21.73 -19.81
N ARG A 86 10.42 20.57 -20.00
CA ARG A 86 8.99 20.35 -19.73
C ARG A 86 8.74 19.36 -18.60
N TRP A 87 9.74 19.12 -17.75
CA TRP A 87 9.66 18.12 -16.67
C TRP A 87 8.48 18.37 -15.72
N ARG A 88 8.14 19.62 -15.42
CA ARG A 88 7.00 19.97 -14.55
C ARG A 88 5.67 19.52 -15.17
N GLU A 89 5.51 19.74 -16.48
CA GLU A 89 4.31 19.36 -17.21
C GLU A 89 4.17 17.83 -17.29
N VAL A 90 5.29 17.13 -17.54
CA VAL A 90 5.33 15.66 -17.51
C VAL A 90 4.98 15.13 -16.12
N ARG A 91 5.54 15.72 -15.06
CA ARG A 91 5.25 15.35 -13.66
C ARG A 91 3.77 15.53 -13.33
N VAL A 92 3.17 16.66 -13.70
CA VAL A 92 1.74 16.93 -13.46
C VAL A 92 0.86 15.93 -14.19
N GLU A 93 1.08 15.71 -15.49
CA GLU A 93 0.27 14.77 -16.27
C GLU A 93 0.43 13.31 -15.77
N ALA A 94 1.65 12.91 -15.38
CA ALA A 94 1.87 11.63 -14.71
C ALA A 94 1.21 11.60 -13.31
N GLY A 95 1.19 12.71 -12.58
CA GLY A 95 0.41 12.92 -11.37
C GLY A 95 -1.05 12.54 -11.55
N LEU A 96 -1.71 13.12 -12.56
CA LEU A 96 -3.12 12.93 -12.85
C LEU A 96 -3.44 11.50 -13.30
N ARG A 97 -2.61 10.91 -14.18
CA ARG A 97 -2.78 9.51 -14.61
C ARG A 97 -2.57 8.52 -13.47
N GLY A 98 -1.57 8.77 -12.62
CA GLY A 98 -1.32 7.98 -11.42
C GLY A 98 -2.50 8.07 -10.44
N ALA A 99 -3.03 9.28 -10.21
CA ALA A 99 -4.21 9.48 -9.37
C ALA A 99 -5.46 8.76 -9.92
N GLN A 100 -5.70 8.85 -11.23
CA GLN A 100 -6.79 8.13 -11.90
C GLN A 100 -6.69 6.61 -11.70
N ALA A 101 -5.51 6.04 -11.97
CA ALA A 101 -5.28 4.60 -11.82
C ALA A 101 -5.34 4.15 -10.36
N SER A 102 -4.80 4.97 -9.44
CA SER A 102 -4.91 4.77 -8.00
C SER A 102 -6.38 4.73 -7.55
N ALA A 103 -7.22 5.65 -8.03
CA ALA A 103 -8.65 5.63 -7.73
C ALA A 103 -9.34 4.38 -8.30
N ALA A 104 -8.99 3.96 -9.52
CA ALA A 104 -9.54 2.76 -10.15
C ALA A 104 -9.21 1.47 -9.37
N LEU A 105 -8.02 1.39 -8.77
CA LEU A 105 -7.62 0.29 -7.87
C LEU A 105 -8.51 0.19 -6.62
N ASP A 106 -9.07 1.29 -6.16
CA ASP A 106 -10.01 1.36 -5.03
C ASP A 106 -11.48 1.39 -5.48
N GLY A 107 -11.76 0.97 -6.73
CA GLY A 107 -13.11 0.85 -7.28
C GLY A 107 -13.68 2.13 -7.89
N ALA A 108 -12.98 3.26 -7.82
CA ALA A 108 -13.39 4.53 -8.40
C ALA A 108 -12.87 4.71 -9.83
N ARG A 109 -13.60 4.14 -10.80
CA ARG A 109 -13.29 4.27 -12.23
C ARG A 109 -13.89 5.57 -12.78
N VAL A 110 -13.04 6.55 -13.03
CA VAL A 110 -13.41 7.83 -13.64
C VAL A 110 -12.58 8.11 -14.90
N PRO A 111 -13.13 8.78 -15.92
CA PRO A 111 -12.35 9.24 -17.09
C PRO A 111 -11.24 10.22 -16.68
N LEU A 112 -10.15 10.26 -17.45
CA LEU A 112 -9.00 11.14 -17.15
C LEU A 112 -9.39 12.62 -17.20
N ASP A 113 -10.32 13.00 -18.08
CA ASP A 113 -10.79 14.39 -18.20
C ASP A 113 -11.58 14.83 -16.97
N ALA A 114 -12.30 13.89 -16.34
CA ALA A 114 -12.93 14.16 -15.04
C ALA A 114 -11.86 14.42 -13.98
N VAL A 115 -10.79 13.63 -13.95
CA VAL A 115 -9.64 13.84 -13.02
C VAL A 115 -8.96 15.18 -13.25
N ARG A 116 -8.76 15.59 -14.50
CA ARG A 116 -8.22 16.91 -14.86
C ARG A 116 -9.14 18.04 -14.40
N ALA A 117 -10.45 17.90 -14.58
CA ALA A 117 -11.42 18.87 -14.10
C ALA A 117 -11.43 18.97 -12.56
N LEU A 118 -11.25 17.85 -11.84
CA LEU A 118 -11.10 17.84 -10.37
C LEU A 118 -9.83 18.58 -9.90
N ALA A 119 -8.76 18.57 -10.71
CA ALA A 119 -7.51 19.23 -10.37
C ALA A 119 -7.56 20.76 -10.55
N THR A 120 -8.45 21.27 -11.41
CA THR A 120 -8.55 22.70 -11.76
C THR A 120 -9.83 23.38 -11.25
N GLY A 121 -10.89 22.61 -10.98
CA GLY A 121 -12.20 23.13 -10.62
C GLY A 121 -12.39 23.37 -9.11
N PRO A 122 -13.33 24.26 -8.73
CA PRO A 122 -13.74 24.41 -7.34
C PRO A 122 -14.39 23.12 -6.81
N SER A 123 -14.29 22.88 -5.51
CA SER A 123 -14.96 21.76 -4.82
C SER A 123 -16.48 21.86 -4.94
N ALA A 124 -17.05 21.24 -5.97
CA ALA A 124 -18.50 21.22 -6.21
C ALA A 124 -19.15 19.99 -5.57
N SER A 125 -20.12 20.23 -4.67
CA SER A 125 -20.95 19.26 -3.92
C SER A 125 -20.19 18.15 -3.16
N PRO A 126 -20.75 17.57 -2.08
CA PRO A 126 -20.14 16.38 -1.48
C PRO A 126 -20.10 15.30 -2.57
N PRO A 127 -18.91 14.79 -2.93
CA PRO A 127 -18.82 13.81 -3.99
C PRO A 127 -19.58 12.54 -3.57
N SER A 128 -20.19 11.85 -4.53
CA SER A 128 -20.59 10.45 -4.30
C SER A 128 -19.38 9.66 -3.78
N SER A 129 -19.59 8.54 -3.07
CA SER A 129 -18.47 7.75 -2.50
C SER A 129 -17.37 7.45 -3.53
N THR A 130 -17.75 7.09 -4.77
CA THR A 130 -16.84 6.88 -5.91
C THR A 130 -16.08 8.15 -6.31
N GLN A 131 -16.76 9.29 -6.44
CA GLN A 131 -16.12 10.58 -6.74
C GLN A 131 -15.21 11.03 -5.59
N GLY A 132 -15.51 10.66 -4.34
CA GLY A 132 -14.74 11.00 -3.15
C GLY A 132 -13.38 10.32 -3.15
N VAL A 133 -13.32 9.05 -3.54
CA VAL A 133 -12.06 8.31 -3.72
C VAL A 133 -11.22 8.92 -4.84
N ALA A 134 -11.81 9.22 -6.00
CA ALA A 134 -11.10 9.85 -7.10
C ALA A 134 -10.54 11.24 -6.73
N TRP A 135 -11.36 12.07 -6.09
CA TRP A 135 -10.94 13.37 -5.54
C TRP A 135 -9.80 13.19 -4.54
N GLY A 136 -9.94 12.22 -3.64
CA GLY A 136 -8.96 11.84 -2.65
C GLY A 136 -7.61 11.49 -3.25
N ALA A 137 -7.60 10.65 -4.27
CA ALA A 137 -6.38 10.27 -4.98
C ALA A 137 -5.67 11.47 -5.59
N VAL A 138 -6.40 12.39 -6.23
CA VAL A 138 -5.84 13.63 -6.80
C VAL A 138 -5.20 14.50 -5.72
N ARG A 139 -5.90 14.75 -4.62
CA ARG A 139 -5.38 15.58 -3.52
C ARG A 139 -4.20 14.93 -2.81
N ALA A 140 -4.21 13.61 -2.62
CA ALA A 140 -3.10 12.88 -2.02
C ALA A 140 -1.85 12.96 -2.91
N THR A 141 -2.00 12.78 -4.22
CA THR A 141 -0.91 12.98 -5.19
C THR A 141 -0.39 14.42 -5.15
N ALA A 142 -1.28 15.42 -5.24
CA ALA A 142 -0.88 16.83 -5.16
C ALA A 142 -0.21 17.18 -3.82
N PHE A 143 -0.61 16.54 -2.72
CA PHE A 143 0.03 16.72 -1.42
C PHE A 143 1.48 16.24 -1.43
N VAL A 144 1.73 15.02 -1.92
CA VAL A 144 3.10 14.48 -1.95
C VAL A 144 3.98 15.17 -2.99
N GLU A 145 3.42 15.61 -4.13
CA GLU A 145 4.17 16.34 -5.15
C GLU A 145 4.73 17.66 -4.63
N ARG A 146 4.07 18.35 -3.69
CA ARG A 146 4.61 19.54 -3.03
C ARG A 146 5.82 19.25 -2.13
N LEU A 147 5.99 18.01 -1.70
CA LEU A 147 7.12 17.56 -0.88
C LEU A 147 8.24 16.94 -1.72
N MET A 148 8.00 16.70 -3.01
CA MET A 148 9.01 16.15 -3.91
C MET A 148 10.03 17.23 -4.30
N PRO A 149 11.33 16.89 -4.35
CA PRO A 149 12.34 17.79 -4.89
C PRO A 149 12.06 18.18 -6.34
N ASP A 150 12.44 19.41 -6.69
CA ASP A 150 12.56 19.82 -8.09
C ASP A 150 13.63 18.96 -8.79
N LEU A 151 13.43 18.66 -10.08
CA LEU A 151 14.41 17.90 -10.85
C LEU A 151 15.75 18.66 -10.90
N GLY A 152 16.82 18.02 -10.44
CA GLY A 152 18.16 18.62 -10.34
C GLY A 152 18.44 19.35 -9.03
N ALA A 153 17.51 19.37 -8.07
CA ALA A 153 17.77 19.85 -6.72
C ALA A 153 18.94 19.09 -6.07
N ARG A 154 19.78 19.82 -5.33
CA ARG A 154 20.91 19.25 -4.58
C ARG A 154 20.49 19.00 -3.13
N GLY A 155 20.84 17.84 -2.60
CA GLY A 155 20.54 17.46 -1.21
C GLY A 155 19.30 16.56 -1.08
N GLN A 156 19.03 16.17 0.16
CA GLN A 156 17.89 15.33 0.51
C GLN A 156 16.63 16.18 0.74
N ALA A 157 15.46 15.67 0.35
CA ALA A 157 14.19 16.34 0.66
C ALA A 157 13.98 16.38 2.18
N ALA A 158 13.69 17.57 2.73
CA ALA A 158 13.29 17.69 4.12
C ALA A 158 11.82 17.27 4.24
N LEU A 159 11.58 16.00 4.59
CA LEU A 159 10.24 15.47 4.78
C LEU A 159 9.74 15.71 6.22
N PRO A 160 8.43 15.89 6.42
CA PRO A 160 7.85 15.89 7.75
C PRO A 160 8.14 14.57 8.50
N PRO A 161 8.06 14.55 9.84
CA PRO A 161 8.05 13.32 10.61
C PRO A 161 7.04 12.32 10.04
N PHE A 162 7.41 11.04 9.99
CA PHE A 162 6.65 10.03 9.23
C PHE A 162 5.16 9.96 9.63
N GLY A 163 4.84 10.03 10.93
CA GLY A 163 3.45 10.08 11.39
C GLY A 163 2.68 11.32 10.91
N GLN A 164 3.31 12.50 10.87
CA GLN A 164 2.70 13.72 10.35
C GLN A 164 2.51 13.66 8.84
N LEU A 165 3.46 13.06 8.12
CA LEU A 165 3.34 12.78 6.69
C LEU A 165 2.11 11.89 6.43
N LEU A 166 1.97 10.77 7.14
CA LEU A 166 0.83 9.88 6.97
C LEU A 166 -0.50 10.56 7.28
N ALA A 167 -0.59 11.31 8.39
CA ALA A 167 -1.79 12.06 8.75
C ALA A 167 -2.16 13.11 7.69
N GLY A 168 -1.17 13.84 7.15
CA GLY A 168 -1.38 14.84 6.11
C GLY A 168 -1.83 14.24 4.77
N VAL A 169 -1.21 13.14 4.34
CA VAL A 169 -1.62 12.42 3.13
C VAL A 169 -3.02 11.84 3.30
N HIS A 170 -3.34 11.26 4.45
CA HIS A 170 -4.68 10.75 4.73
C HIS A 170 -5.71 11.89 4.73
N ALA A 171 -5.41 13.03 5.36
CA ALA A 171 -6.29 14.19 5.31
C ALA A 171 -6.57 14.68 3.89
N ALA A 172 -5.54 14.71 3.04
CA ALA A 172 -5.71 15.00 1.63
C ALA A 172 -6.55 13.93 0.90
N ALA A 173 -6.35 12.65 1.22
CA ALA A 173 -7.09 11.55 0.60
C ALA A 173 -8.58 11.53 1.00
N THR A 174 -8.90 11.87 2.24
CA THR A 174 -10.24 11.57 2.80
C THR A 174 -11.08 12.80 3.16
N GLY A 175 -10.50 14.00 3.08
CA GLY A 175 -11.20 15.26 3.38
C GLY A 175 -12.50 15.42 2.60
N GLY A 176 -13.60 15.70 3.29
CA GLY A 176 -14.89 15.96 2.65
C GLY A 176 -15.70 14.72 2.25
N TRP A 177 -15.23 13.50 2.54
CA TRP A 177 -16.05 12.29 2.42
C TRP A 177 -15.91 11.28 3.58
N LEU A 178 -14.95 11.49 4.50
CA LEU A 178 -14.96 10.86 5.84
C LEU A 178 -15.37 11.87 6.93
N ASP A 179 -15.85 11.34 8.05
CA ASP A 179 -16.09 12.12 9.26
C ASP A 179 -14.79 12.82 9.70
N PRO A 180 -14.79 14.15 9.91
CA PRO A 180 -13.62 14.88 10.39
C PRO A 180 -12.95 14.30 11.64
N ALA A 181 -13.71 13.62 12.52
CA ALA A 181 -13.19 13.02 13.74
C ALA A 181 -12.21 11.86 13.50
N VAL A 182 -12.26 11.20 12.33
CA VAL A 182 -11.36 10.08 12.00
C VAL A 182 -10.24 10.46 11.03
N ILE A 183 -10.28 11.68 10.48
CA ILE A 183 -9.31 12.12 9.48
C ILE A 183 -7.92 12.29 10.09
N GLY A 184 -6.94 11.59 9.53
CA GLY A 184 -5.53 11.67 9.94
C GLY A 184 -5.25 10.96 11.25
N ARG A 185 -6.23 10.22 11.78
CA ARG A 185 -6.10 9.47 13.04
C ARG A 185 -5.92 7.99 12.77
N VAL A 186 -4.86 7.43 13.35
CA VAL A 186 -4.63 5.99 13.34
C VAL A 186 -5.81 5.31 14.06
N ARG A 187 -6.40 4.29 13.44
CA ARG A 187 -7.49 3.50 14.03
C ARG A 187 -6.98 2.73 15.24
N HIS A 188 -7.84 2.51 16.21
CA HIS A 188 -7.51 1.75 17.41
C HIS A 188 -8.25 0.41 17.41
N ALA A 189 -9.57 0.42 17.54
CA ALA A 189 -10.38 -0.81 17.60
C ALA A 189 -11.19 -1.06 16.31
N GLU A 190 -11.32 -0.05 15.46
CA GLU A 190 -12.13 -0.11 14.26
C GLU A 190 -11.52 -1.07 13.24
N ALA A 191 -12.38 -1.84 12.56
CA ALA A 191 -11.98 -2.55 11.36
C ALA A 191 -11.77 -1.57 10.20
N PRO A 192 -10.71 -1.72 9.39
CA PRO A 192 -10.56 -0.95 8.17
C PRO A 192 -11.71 -1.28 7.20
N ARG A 193 -12.23 -0.26 6.51
CA ARG A 193 -13.35 -0.38 5.56
C ARG A 193 -12.90 -0.65 4.12
N ASP A 194 -11.60 -0.61 3.88
CA ASP A 194 -10.96 -0.87 2.59
C ASP A 194 -10.02 -2.10 2.66
N LEU A 195 -9.55 -2.55 1.50
CA LEU A 195 -8.56 -3.64 1.38
C LEU A 195 -8.98 -4.96 2.09
N THR A 196 -10.28 -5.28 2.10
CA THR A 196 -10.86 -6.45 2.80
C THR A 196 -10.32 -7.80 2.33
N GLY A 197 -9.72 -7.87 1.13
CA GLY A 197 -9.10 -9.09 0.57
C GLY A 197 -7.67 -9.39 1.02
N LEU A 198 -7.06 -8.57 1.88
CA LEU A 198 -5.65 -8.72 2.29
C LEU A 198 -5.46 -9.46 3.64
N GLY A 199 -6.49 -10.16 4.11
CA GLY A 199 -6.46 -10.88 5.39
C GLY A 199 -6.70 -9.99 6.62
N PRO A 200 -6.51 -10.52 7.84
CA PRO A 200 -6.77 -9.77 9.07
C PRO A 200 -5.80 -8.59 9.21
N ALA A 201 -6.29 -7.45 9.70
CA ALA A 201 -5.48 -6.29 10.04
C ALA A 201 -5.18 -6.29 11.55
N PRO A 202 -3.98 -5.87 12.00
CA PRO A 202 -3.71 -5.72 13.44
C PRO A 202 -4.64 -4.68 14.07
N VAL A 203 -4.86 -4.73 15.38
CA VAL A 203 -5.73 -3.78 16.11
C VAL A 203 -5.03 -3.30 17.38
N GLY A 204 -5.54 -2.23 17.99
CA GLY A 204 -5.03 -1.65 19.22
C GLY A 204 -3.63 -1.08 19.07
N ASP A 205 -2.84 -1.21 20.13
CA ASP A 205 -1.49 -0.65 20.24
C ASP A 205 -0.51 -1.24 19.21
N ASP A 206 -0.79 -2.42 18.65
CA ASP A 206 0.06 -3.05 17.64
C ASP A 206 0.19 -2.21 16.36
N VAL A 207 -0.88 -1.50 15.97
CA VAL A 207 -0.84 -0.62 14.79
C VAL A 207 0.13 0.53 15.01
N ALA A 208 0.02 1.18 16.18
CA ALA A 208 0.88 2.30 16.55
C ALA A 208 2.34 1.87 16.70
N ALA A 209 2.60 0.75 17.38
CA ALA A 209 3.94 0.21 17.58
C ALA A 209 4.64 -0.14 16.26
N ARG A 210 3.90 -0.76 15.31
CA ARG A 210 4.44 -1.08 13.98
C ARG A 210 4.71 0.16 13.13
N LEU A 211 3.83 1.17 13.18
CA LEU A 211 4.08 2.44 12.49
C LEU A 211 5.31 3.17 13.07
N GLU A 212 5.51 3.12 14.38
CA GLU A 212 6.68 3.71 15.02
C GLU A 212 7.98 2.98 14.63
N LEU A 213 7.95 1.64 14.60
CA LEU A 213 9.06 0.84 14.09
C LEU A 213 9.35 1.15 12.62
N LEU A 214 8.33 1.27 11.79
CA LEU A 214 8.47 1.65 10.39
C LEU A 214 9.11 3.04 10.25
N ALA A 215 8.68 4.02 11.05
CA ALA A 215 9.26 5.37 11.07
C ALA A 215 10.75 5.34 11.41
N ARG A 216 11.15 4.60 12.48
CA ARG A 216 12.56 4.44 12.85
C ARG A 216 13.37 3.75 11.75
N THR A 217 12.80 2.73 11.12
CA THR A 217 13.42 1.98 10.01
C THR A 217 13.67 2.91 8.82
N VAL A 218 12.66 3.66 8.39
CA VAL A 218 12.72 4.65 7.30
C VAL A 218 13.76 5.73 7.55
N ALA A 219 13.95 6.16 8.79
CA ALA A 219 14.90 7.19 9.19
C ALA A 219 16.36 6.71 9.26
N SER A 220 16.59 5.40 9.47
CA SER A 220 17.93 4.83 9.73
C SER A 220 18.48 3.97 8.60
N THR A 221 17.61 3.41 7.75
CA THR A 221 18.01 2.55 6.62
C THR A 221 18.73 3.35 5.53
N ARG A 222 19.69 2.68 4.90
CA ARG A 222 20.43 3.07 3.70
C ARG A 222 20.18 2.09 2.54
N ALA A 223 19.19 1.20 2.67
CA ALA A 223 18.83 0.25 1.62
C ALA A 223 18.38 0.97 0.34
N PRO A 224 18.41 0.29 -0.83
CA PRO A 224 18.00 0.89 -2.09
C PRO A 224 16.60 1.51 -2.00
N ALA A 225 16.43 2.69 -2.60
CA ALA A 225 15.19 3.47 -2.54
C ALA A 225 13.93 2.66 -2.89
N LEU A 226 14.03 1.75 -3.87
CA LEU A 226 12.95 0.85 -4.24
C LEU A 226 12.56 -0.11 -3.10
N VAL A 227 13.54 -0.68 -2.40
CA VAL A 227 13.30 -1.60 -1.27
C VAL A 227 12.57 -0.84 -0.15
N VAL A 228 13.04 0.36 0.19
CA VAL A 228 12.39 1.15 1.24
C VAL A 228 10.96 1.55 0.84
N ALA A 229 10.76 1.97 -0.41
CA ALA A 229 9.42 2.30 -0.91
C ALA A 229 8.50 1.07 -0.92
N ALA A 230 8.99 -0.09 -1.34
CA ALA A 230 8.24 -1.35 -1.35
C ALA A 230 7.85 -1.78 0.08
N VAL A 231 8.78 -1.73 1.04
CA VAL A 231 8.49 -2.06 2.44
C VAL A 231 7.44 -1.12 3.02
N VAL A 232 7.60 0.20 2.84
CA VAL A 232 6.61 1.18 3.33
C VAL A 232 5.24 0.96 2.69
N HIS A 233 5.21 0.72 1.38
CA HIS A 233 3.97 0.43 0.65
C HIS A 233 3.29 -0.82 1.20
N GLY A 234 4.02 -1.93 1.31
CA GLY A 234 3.50 -3.20 1.82
C GLY A 234 3.03 -3.11 3.27
N GLU A 235 3.81 -2.46 4.14
CA GLU A 235 3.44 -2.26 5.54
C GLU A 235 2.18 -1.41 5.68
N LEU A 236 2.03 -0.32 4.93
CA LEU A 236 0.81 0.49 4.99
C LEU A 236 -0.42 -0.28 4.48
N LEU A 237 -0.27 -1.12 3.45
CA LEU A 237 -1.35 -1.99 2.97
C LEU A 237 -1.70 -3.11 3.96
N ALA A 238 -0.72 -3.66 4.68
CA ALA A 238 -0.92 -4.72 5.66
C ALA A 238 -1.51 -4.19 6.97
N LEU A 239 -0.96 -3.07 7.47
CA LEU A 239 -1.39 -2.41 8.70
C LEU A 239 -2.77 -1.78 8.54
N ARG A 240 -3.06 -1.19 7.37
CA ARG A 240 -4.29 -0.42 7.12
C ARG A 240 -4.53 0.59 8.25
N PRO A 241 -3.59 1.52 8.52
CA PRO A 241 -3.58 2.29 9.77
C PRO A 241 -4.78 3.21 9.97
N PHE A 242 -5.57 3.49 8.94
CA PHE A 242 -6.75 4.34 9.01
C PHE A 242 -8.04 3.57 8.78
N VAL A 243 -9.19 4.16 9.11
CA VAL A 243 -10.50 3.52 8.90
C VAL A 243 -10.84 3.30 7.42
N ALA A 244 -10.27 4.10 6.50
CA ALA A 244 -10.39 3.94 5.04
C ALA A 244 -9.31 4.79 4.33
N GLY A 245 -9.10 4.58 3.02
CA GLY A 245 -8.16 5.37 2.21
C GLY A 245 -6.70 4.90 2.32
N ASN A 246 -6.46 3.75 2.94
CA ASN A 246 -5.14 3.19 3.21
C ASN A 246 -4.35 2.94 1.93
N ALA A 247 -5.00 2.42 0.89
CA ALA A 247 -4.33 2.09 -0.36
C ALA A 247 -3.85 3.35 -1.11
N VAL A 248 -4.68 4.39 -1.15
CA VAL A 248 -4.31 5.72 -1.71
C VAL A 248 -3.13 6.31 -0.95
N VAL A 249 -3.16 6.28 0.39
CA VAL A 249 -2.06 6.77 1.24
C VAL A 249 -0.78 5.98 0.94
N ALA A 250 -0.87 4.65 0.89
CA ALA A 250 0.29 3.79 0.66
C ALA A 250 0.96 4.06 -0.69
N ARG A 251 0.18 4.19 -1.77
CA ARG A 251 0.70 4.51 -3.11
C ARG A 251 1.29 5.93 -3.18
N ALA A 252 0.62 6.92 -2.61
CA ALA A 252 1.11 8.30 -2.58
C ALA A 252 2.45 8.42 -1.80
N VAL A 253 2.56 7.76 -0.64
CA VAL A 253 3.79 7.75 0.16
C VAL A 253 4.89 6.97 -0.56
N ALA A 254 4.59 5.83 -1.18
CA ALA A 254 5.55 5.09 -1.99
C ALA A 254 6.12 5.96 -3.12
N ARG A 255 5.25 6.70 -3.83
CA ARG A 255 5.64 7.65 -4.88
C ARG A 255 6.54 8.76 -4.33
N LEU A 256 6.23 9.32 -3.16
CA LEU A 256 7.10 10.30 -2.51
C LEU A 256 8.49 9.72 -2.25
N LEU A 257 8.56 8.49 -1.71
CA LEU A 257 9.83 7.87 -1.31
C LEU A 257 10.70 7.47 -2.50
N VAL A 258 10.14 7.00 -3.61
CA VAL A 258 10.94 6.72 -4.84
C VAL A 258 11.53 8.00 -5.41
N THR A 259 10.82 9.12 -5.33
CA THR A 259 11.31 10.43 -5.79
C THR A 259 12.32 11.04 -4.83
N SER A 260 11.97 11.15 -3.54
CA SER A 260 12.78 11.84 -2.54
C SER A 260 14.08 11.11 -2.21
N ARG A 261 14.13 9.78 -2.42
CA ARG A 261 15.36 8.98 -2.30
C ARG A 261 16.10 8.77 -3.61
N GLY A 262 15.64 9.39 -4.70
CA GLY A 262 16.38 9.48 -5.95
C GLY A 262 16.34 8.28 -6.87
N LEU A 263 15.41 7.32 -6.67
CA LEU A 263 15.18 6.28 -7.68
C LEU A 263 14.61 6.90 -8.96
N ASP A 264 13.57 7.72 -8.81
CA ASP A 264 12.99 8.52 -9.89
C ASP A 264 13.02 10.02 -9.53
N PRO A 265 14.13 10.74 -9.81
CA PRO A 265 14.20 12.18 -9.57
C PRO A 265 13.20 12.99 -10.42
N THR A 266 12.62 12.41 -11.48
CA THR A 266 11.65 13.10 -12.32
C THR A 266 10.27 13.19 -11.66
N GLY A 267 9.95 12.30 -10.74
CA GLY A 267 8.69 12.25 -10.01
C GLY A 267 7.49 11.87 -10.87
N SER A 268 7.73 11.27 -12.03
CA SER A 268 6.73 10.92 -13.04
C SER A 268 6.55 9.41 -13.22
N LEU A 269 7.21 8.56 -12.42
CA LEU A 269 7.02 7.11 -12.43
C LEU A 269 5.54 6.73 -12.29
N LEU A 270 5.04 5.87 -13.17
CA LEU A 270 3.62 5.50 -13.26
C LEU A 270 3.35 3.99 -13.11
N PRO A 271 3.57 3.40 -11.91
CA PRO A 271 3.28 1.99 -11.71
C PRO A 271 1.77 1.70 -11.64
N GLU A 272 0.95 2.64 -11.18
CA GLU A 272 -0.47 2.41 -10.90
C GLU A 272 -1.30 2.01 -12.12
N PRO A 273 -1.12 2.59 -13.33
CA PRO A 273 -1.85 2.15 -14.51
C PRO A 273 -1.62 0.67 -14.87
N GLY A 274 -0.40 0.15 -14.66
CA GLY A 274 -0.09 -1.27 -14.85
C GLY A 274 -0.85 -2.15 -13.85
N TRP A 275 -0.82 -1.76 -12.57
CA TRP A 275 -1.58 -2.45 -11.52
C TRP A 275 -3.10 -2.35 -11.73
N ALA A 276 -3.61 -1.19 -12.18
CA ALA A 276 -5.05 -1.01 -12.42
C ALA A 276 -5.57 -1.84 -13.60
N ALA A 277 -4.71 -2.09 -14.60
CA ALA A 277 -5.03 -2.98 -15.72
C ALA A 277 -5.11 -4.46 -15.30
N ALA A 278 -4.29 -4.86 -14.31
CA ALA A 278 -4.29 -6.20 -13.74
C ALA A 278 -4.18 -6.16 -12.21
N PRO A 279 -5.30 -5.90 -11.49
CA PRO A 279 -5.25 -5.66 -10.04
C PRO A 279 -4.96 -6.91 -9.21
N ASN A 280 -5.39 -8.08 -9.66
CA ASN A 280 -5.26 -9.32 -8.88
C ASN A 280 -3.80 -9.70 -8.58
N PRO A 281 -2.85 -9.67 -9.53
CA PRO A 281 -1.43 -9.88 -9.22
C PRO A 281 -0.86 -8.92 -8.16
N TYR A 282 -1.22 -7.63 -8.23
CA TYR A 282 -0.79 -6.62 -7.26
C TYR A 282 -1.35 -6.91 -5.86
N LEU A 283 -2.65 -7.20 -5.77
CA LEU A 283 -3.30 -7.53 -4.49
C LEU A 283 -2.80 -8.86 -3.91
N ALA A 284 -2.57 -9.88 -4.75
CA ALA A 284 -2.02 -11.16 -4.32
C ALA A 284 -0.59 -11.01 -3.77
N ALA A 285 0.25 -10.20 -4.42
CA ALA A 285 1.58 -9.90 -3.92
C ALA A 285 1.54 -9.12 -2.60
N ALA A 286 0.61 -8.16 -2.44
CA ALA A 286 0.40 -7.44 -1.19
C ALA A 286 -0.07 -8.37 -0.06
N ALA A 287 -0.98 -9.31 -0.35
CA ALA A 287 -1.40 -10.34 0.61
C ALA A 287 -0.23 -11.27 0.98
N GLY A 288 0.59 -11.65 0.01
CA GLY A 288 1.83 -12.40 0.24
C GLY A 288 2.81 -11.66 1.15
N PHE A 289 3.01 -10.36 0.94
CA PHE A 289 3.81 -9.51 1.83
C PHE A 289 3.29 -9.53 3.27
N ALA A 290 1.98 -9.43 3.45
CA ALA A 290 1.35 -9.39 4.77
C ALA A 290 1.58 -10.67 5.61
N THR A 291 1.97 -11.79 4.99
CA THR A 291 2.35 -13.01 5.70
C THR A 291 3.70 -12.91 6.43
N GLY A 292 4.55 -11.95 6.07
CA GLY A 292 5.90 -11.77 6.64
C GLY A 292 6.91 -12.85 6.23
N THR A 293 6.54 -13.79 5.36
CA THR A 293 7.46 -14.82 4.85
C THR A 293 8.51 -14.20 3.92
N SER A 294 9.71 -14.77 3.89
CA SER A 294 10.78 -14.34 2.98
C SER A 294 10.35 -14.33 1.52
N ASP A 295 9.59 -15.36 1.12
CA ASP A 295 9.11 -15.52 -0.26
C ASP A 295 8.03 -14.48 -0.60
N GLY A 296 7.10 -14.24 0.31
CA GLY A 296 6.08 -13.20 0.17
C GLY A 296 6.69 -11.80 0.07
N VAL A 297 7.67 -11.49 0.92
CA VAL A 297 8.40 -10.21 0.88
C VAL A 297 9.20 -10.08 -0.42
N ALA A 298 9.93 -11.11 -0.83
CA ALA A 298 10.69 -11.10 -2.07
C ALA A 298 9.78 -10.92 -3.30
N ALA A 299 8.65 -11.64 -3.34
CA ALA A 299 7.67 -11.52 -4.42
C ALA A 299 7.09 -10.11 -4.50
N TRP A 300 6.75 -9.50 -3.36
CA TRP A 300 6.26 -8.13 -3.32
C TRP A 300 7.27 -7.10 -3.82
N VAL A 301 8.53 -7.18 -3.38
CA VAL A 301 9.58 -6.26 -3.86
C VAL A 301 9.78 -6.41 -5.37
N ARG A 302 9.76 -7.64 -5.89
CA ARG A 302 9.82 -7.88 -7.35
C ARG A 302 8.59 -7.33 -8.08
N THR A 303 7.39 -7.41 -7.51
CA THR A 303 6.18 -6.79 -8.07
C THR A 303 6.28 -5.27 -8.12
N CYS A 304 6.81 -4.63 -7.06
CA CYS A 304 7.07 -3.18 -7.08
C CYS A 304 8.13 -2.81 -8.12
N ALA A 305 9.18 -3.60 -8.26
CA ALA A 305 10.22 -3.40 -9.26
C ALA A 305 9.69 -3.52 -10.69
N ALA A 306 8.90 -4.55 -10.98
CA ALA A 306 8.25 -4.71 -12.28
C ALA A 306 7.30 -3.55 -12.58
N GLY A 307 6.56 -3.07 -11.57
CA GLY A 307 5.73 -1.87 -11.68
C GLY A 307 6.55 -0.60 -11.96
N ALA A 308 7.75 -0.47 -11.41
CA ALA A 308 8.65 0.64 -11.72
C ALA A 308 9.19 0.57 -13.16
N VAL A 309 9.54 -0.62 -13.65
CA VAL A 309 9.99 -0.80 -15.04
C VAL A 309 8.87 -0.45 -16.03
N ASP A 310 7.69 -1.08 -15.92
CA ASP A 310 6.52 -0.76 -16.75
C ASP A 310 6.09 0.70 -16.59
N GLY A 311 6.15 1.22 -15.37
CA GLY A 311 5.81 2.60 -15.06
C GLY A 311 6.77 3.63 -15.67
N ALA A 312 8.05 3.28 -15.86
CA ALA A 312 9.00 4.14 -16.55
C ALA A 312 8.67 4.23 -18.05
N ASP A 313 8.30 3.13 -18.69
CA ASP A 313 7.86 3.13 -20.09
C ASP A 313 6.59 3.95 -20.30
N ARG A 314 5.61 3.83 -19.39
CA ARG A 314 4.41 4.68 -19.41
C ARG A 314 4.74 6.15 -19.23
N ALA A 315 5.68 6.47 -18.34
CA ALA A 315 6.12 7.84 -18.13
C ALA A 315 6.84 8.41 -19.37
N ARG A 316 7.58 7.60 -20.14
CA ARG A 316 8.12 8.00 -21.46
C ARG A 316 7.01 8.35 -22.44
N ALA A 317 5.96 7.54 -22.53
CA ALA A 317 4.82 7.85 -23.38
C ALA A 317 4.11 9.16 -22.99
N VAL A 318 4.03 9.46 -21.69
CA VAL A 318 3.56 10.78 -21.21
C VAL A 318 4.51 11.89 -21.64
N ALA A 319 5.82 11.68 -21.47
CA ALA A 319 6.84 12.64 -21.85
C ALA A 319 6.80 12.98 -23.36
N ASP A 320 6.61 11.97 -24.22
CA ASP A 320 6.42 12.14 -25.67
C ASP A 320 5.16 12.93 -26.01
N ALA A 321 4.04 12.60 -25.34
CA ALA A 321 2.79 13.32 -25.54
C ALA A 321 2.92 14.80 -25.14
N VAL A 322 3.58 15.07 -24.01
CA VAL A 322 3.86 16.44 -23.56
C VAL A 322 4.74 17.16 -24.58
N LEU A 323 5.88 16.60 -24.99
CA LEU A 323 6.77 17.18 -26.00
C LEU A 323 6.04 17.56 -27.28
N ALA A 324 5.17 16.68 -27.77
CA ALA A 324 4.38 16.91 -28.96
C ALA A 324 3.20 17.88 -28.77
N GLY A 325 3.02 18.46 -27.57
CA GLY A 325 1.97 19.42 -27.25
C GLY A 325 0.60 18.81 -26.95
N ARG A 326 0.51 17.48 -26.83
CA ARG A 326 -0.76 16.73 -26.65
C ARG A 326 -1.17 16.53 -25.19
N GLY A 327 -0.49 17.17 -24.24
CA GLY A 327 -0.70 16.96 -22.79
C GLY A 327 -1.44 18.08 -22.05
N ALA A 328 -1.68 19.24 -22.65
CA ALA A 328 -2.22 20.41 -21.94
C ALA A 328 -3.73 20.65 -22.16
N HIS A 329 -4.30 20.18 -23.29
CA HIS A 329 -5.64 20.60 -23.73
C HIS A 329 -6.44 19.53 -24.50
N ALA A 330 -6.21 18.24 -24.25
CA ALA A 330 -7.07 17.18 -24.77
C ALA A 330 -7.76 16.49 -23.60
#